data_AF-A0A1H0WV29-F1
#
_entry.id   AF-A0A1H0WV29-F1
#
_cell.length_a   1.000
_cell.length_b   1.000
_cell.length_c   1.000
_cell.angle_alpha   90.00
_cell.angle_beta   90.00
_cell.angle_gamma   90.00
#
_symmetry.space_group_name_H-M   'P 1'
#
loop_
_entity.id
_entity.type
_entity.pdbx_description
1 polymer ?
#
loop_
_entity_poly.entity_id
_entity_poly.type
_entity_poly.pdbx_seq_one_letter_code
_entity_poly.pdbx_strand_id
1 'polypeptide(L)'
;MCDLKHRYVLVAPRQSFLSEGEVWECAGVSNTAKQKLHLFDTHLVAVVISPDGTPHESANGYLTEIATRSRSATGDTVRSYAEALVTWLDFLARQRLALNEVTEEQLAHFRNYLQTDTAGQLAKSNNTTRHRLAVACGFCKWAQLRGRFESPLGQYLLLIARDGSGHGNWRGRGDLRKGGMSIAPRKEGRLPRVLNQEEIAHLFMLSPPLYALIFRWCIATGMRRFEVCSLKVSDLPSPDAIDRVQGGLLSINVLRKGSREQTVQVPAALLHETAWYVRTERELPSNDLYADFIFLNSRGRPVNRASVSKVFRKCANRINSDATLHHLRHTFSVHVLSLLDSLESDRPINSLKVLQVLLGHANVQSTEIYLQAMEVTSDAVIKALDFLYGATL
;
A
#
# COMPACT_ATOMS: atom_id res chain seq x y z
N MET A 1 25.06 27.69 5.77
CA MET A 1 25.12 26.31 5.24
C MET A 1 23.92 26.11 4.33
N CYS A 2 24.11 26.21 3.02
CA CYS A 2 23.00 25.99 2.07
C CYS A 2 22.57 24.52 2.12
N ASP A 3 21.26 24.33 2.27
CA ASP A 3 20.60 23.04 2.44
C ASP A 3 20.61 22.29 1.09
N LEU A 4 21.72 21.61 0.77
CA LEU A 4 21.88 20.79 -0.44
C LEU A 4 20.99 19.54 -0.32
N LYS A 5 19.69 19.69 -0.60
CA LYS A 5 18.72 18.59 -0.57
C LYS A 5 18.13 18.36 -1.95
N HIS A 6 18.16 17.11 -2.39
CA HIS A 6 17.38 16.68 -3.53
C HIS A 6 15.90 16.76 -3.17
N ARG A 7 15.06 17.07 -4.15
CA ARG A 7 13.60 16.99 -4.03
C ARG A 7 13.04 16.16 -5.15
N TYR A 8 11.79 15.72 -5.02
CA TYR A 8 11.10 15.06 -6.11
C TYR A 8 9.72 15.68 -6.37
N VAL A 9 9.28 15.61 -7.62
CA VAL A 9 7.97 16.07 -8.08
C VAL A 9 7.25 14.89 -8.72
N LEU A 10 5.96 14.75 -8.45
CA LEU A 10 5.12 13.73 -9.08
C LEU A 10 4.44 14.34 -10.30
N VAL A 11 4.60 13.70 -11.45
CA VAL A 11 4.02 14.14 -12.72
C VAL A 11 3.12 13.01 -13.24
N ALA A 12 1.92 13.36 -13.69
CA ALA A 12 1.02 12.45 -14.38
C ALA A 12 1.21 12.62 -15.90
N PRO A 13 1.75 11.61 -16.60
CA PRO A 13 1.90 11.66 -18.04
C PRO A 13 0.55 11.83 -18.76
N ARG A 14 0.45 12.77 -19.70
CA ARG A 14 -0.65 12.91 -20.67
C ARG A 14 -0.31 12.10 -21.93
N GLN A 15 -1.32 11.75 -22.73
CA GLN A 15 -1.18 10.98 -23.98
C GLN A 15 -0.20 11.60 -24.99
N SER A 16 0.11 12.89 -24.87
CA SER A 16 1.03 13.61 -25.75
C SER A 16 2.51 13.43 -25.40
N PHE A 17 2.88 12.80 -24.28
CA PHE A 17 4.30 12.66 -23.91
C PHE A 17 5.01 11.57 -24.72
N LEU A 18 5.92 11.99 -25.58
CA LEU A 18 6.77 11.14 -26.42
C LEU A 18 8.20 11.01 -25.88
N SER A 19 8.57 11.75 -24.83
CA SER A 19 9.91 11.71 -24.22
C SER A 19 9.96 12.05 -22.73
N GLU A 20 11.08 11.72 -22.07
CA GLU A 20 11.35 12.14 -20.68
C GLU A 20 11.49 13.66 -20.53
N GLY A 21 11.97 14.36 -21.57
CA GLY A 21 12.22 15.80 -21.52
C GLY A 21 10.94 16.61 -21.26
N GLU A 22 9.83 16.23 -21.88
CA GLU A 22 8.54 16.90 -21.68
C GLU A 22 7.97 16.68 -20.25
N VAL A 23 8.31 15.54 -19.63
CA VAL A 23 7.97 15.28 -18.21
C VAL A 23 8.80 16.16 -17.28
N TRP A 24 10.06 16.44 -17.63
CA TRP A 24 10.93 17.33 -16.86
C TRP A 24 10.47 18.79 -16.96
N GLU A 25 10.05 19.24 -18.15
CA GLU A 25 9.45 20.56 -18.35
C GLU A 25 8.19 20.72 -17.48
N CYS A 26 7.34 19.69 -17.41
CA CYS A 26 6.17 19.69 -16.53
C CYS A 26 6.52 19.70 -15.03
N ALA A 27 7.71 19.20 -14.66
CA ALA A 27 8.25 19.33 -13.31
C ALA A 27 8.89 20.72 -13.04
N GLY A 28 8.87 21.62 -14.03
CA GLY A 28 9.42 22.98 -13.94
C GLY A 28 10.94 23.04 -14.13
N VAL A 29 11.52 22.09 -14.87
CA VAL A 29 12.97 21.97 -15.06
C VAL A 29 13.33 21.93 -16.55
N SER A 30 14.23 22.81 -16.98
CA SER A 30 14.70 22.91 -18.37
C SER A 30 15.92 22.00 -18.60
N ASN A 31 15.82 20.90 -19.36
CA ASN A 31 16.97 20.32 -20.08
C ASN A 31 16.64 19.21 -21.11
N THR A 32 17.57 19.02 -22.05
CA THR A 32 17.60 18.20 -23.26
C THR A 32 17.76 16.68 -23.04
N ALA A 33 16.72 15.97 -22.62
CA ALA A 33 16.74 14.49 -22.71
C ALA A 33 16.51 14.02 -24.16
N LYS A 34 17.42 13.21 -24.72
CA LYS A 34 17.28 12.58 -26.05
C LYS A 34 16.59 11.20 -26.03
N GLN A 35 16.08 10.74 -24.89
CA GLN A 35 15.44 9.42 -24.80
C GLN A 35 13.94 9.48 -25.10
N LYS A 36 13.56 8.86 -26.22
CA LYS A 36 12.17 8.53 -26.55
C LYS A 36 11.72 7.35 -25.68
N LEU A 37 11.17 7.65 -24.52
CA LEU A 37 10.44 6.67 -23.71
C LEU A 37 8.95 6.92 -23.92
N HIS A 38 8.24 5.90 -24.39
CA HIS A 38 6.79 5.95 -24.54
C HIS A 38 6.14 5.83 -23.14
N LEU A 39 5.67 6.95 -22.58
CA LEU A 39 5.11 7.05 -21.22
C LEU A 39 3.57 7.03 -21.19
N PHE A 40 2.93 6.78 -22.33
CA PHE A 40 1.48 6.84 -22.48
C PHE A 40 0.69 5.89 -21.53
N ASP A 41 1.27 4.75 -21.13
CA ASP A 41 0.64 3.76 -20.24
C ASP A 41 0.99 3.95 -18.74
N THR A 42 1.74 5.00 -18.39
CA THR A 42 2.17 5.24 -17.01
C THR A 42 1.29 6.25 -16.29
N HIS A 43 0.64 5.84 -15.20
CA HIS A 43 -0.25 6.70 -14.43
C HIS A 43 0.46 7.85 -13.67
N LEU A 44 1.66 7.60 -13.15
CA LEU A 44 2.41 8.58 -12.36
C LEU A 44 3.91 8.30 -12.43
N VAL A 45 4.71 9.33 -12.67
CA VAL A 45 6.18 9.29 -12.68
C VAL A 45 6.70 10.26 -11.60
N ALA A 46 7.85 9.95 -11.01
CA ALA A 46 8.54 10.85 -10.09
C ALA A 46 9.82 11.38 -10.74
N VAL A 47 10.01 12.70 -10.67
CA VAL A 47 11.19 13.40 -11.17
C VAL A 47 11.98 13.92 -9.97
N VAL A 48 13.18 13.39 -9.77
CA VAL A 48 14.18 13.87 -8.81
C VAL A 48 14.94 15.04 -9.41
N ILE A 49 15.00 16.12 -8.63
CA ILE A 49 15.68 17.38 -8.93
C ILE A 49 16.84 17.51 -7.94
N SER A 50 18.03 17.68 -8.50
CA SER A 50 19.27 17.90 -7.76
C SER A 50 19.27 19.29 -7.08
N PRO A 51 20.14 19.51 -6.07
CA PRO A 51 20.18 20.79 -5.35
C PRO A 51 20.50 22.02 -6.21
N ASP A 52 21.17 21.82 -7.34
CA ASP A 52 21.48 22.81 -8.37
C ASP A 52 20.27 23.14 -9.28
N GLY A 53 19.11 22.51 -9.03
CA GLY A 53 17.89 22.71 -9.81
C GLY A 53 17.83 21.87 -11.09
N THR A 54 18.83 21.04 -11.39
CA THR A 54 18.86 20.22 -12.60
C THR A 54 18.20 18.86 -12.36
N PRO A 55 17.69 18.17 -13.41
CA PRO A 55 17.11 16.85 -13.24
C PRO A 55 18.22 15.81 -13.02
N HIS A 56 18.09 14.97 -11.99
CA HIS A 56 19.06 13.91 -11.74
C HIS A 56 18.85 12.75 -12.74
N GLU A 57 19.61 12.76 -13.85
CA GLU A 57 19.39 11.88 -15.00
C GLU A 57 19.26 10.39 -14.63
N SER A 58 20.25 9.80 -13.95
CA SER A 58 20.23 8.38 -13.59
C SER A 58 19.07 8.02 -12.66
N ALA A 59 18.78 8.87 -11.67
CA ALA A 59 17.69 8.66 -10.73
C ALA A 59 16.32 8.70 -11.44
N ASN A 60 16.15 9.64 -12.36
CA ASN A 60 14.94 9.78 -13.16
C ASN A 60 14.75 8.57 -14.08
N GLY A 61 15.78 8.15 -14.82
CA GLY A 61 15.69 6.96 -15.66
C GLY A 61 15.33 5.69 -14.87
N TYR A 62 15.85 5.54 -13.65
CA TYR A 62 15.48 4.43 -12.77
C TYR A 62 14.01 4.48 -12.35
N LEU A 63 13.53 5.66 -11.92
CA LEU A 63 12.13 5.85 -11.50
C LEU A 63 11.15 5.69 -12.67
N THR A 64 11.53 6.10 -13.88
CA THR A 64 10.76 5.87 -15.11
C THR A 64 10.62 4.37 -15.41
N GLU A 65 11.69 3.58 -15.28
CA GLU A 65 11.63 2.13 -15.48
C GLU A 65 10.78 1.43 -14.39
N ILE A 66 10.79 1.95 -13.15
CA ILE A 66 9.91 1.48 -12.09
C ILE A 66 8.44 1.84 -12.40
N ALA A 67 8.18 3.05 -12.89
CA ALA A 67 6.83 3.51 -13.22
C ALA A 67 6.22 2.68 -14.36
N THR A 68 6.97 2.45 -15.45
CA THR A 68 6.52 1.63 -16.61
C THR A 68 6.22 0.17 -16.24
N ARG A 69 6.93 -0.38 -15.25
CA ARG A 69 6.65 -1.74 -14.74
C ARG A 69 5.56 -1.80 -13.67
N SER A 70 5.25 -0.67 -13.06
CA SER A 70 4.34 -0.59 -11.93
C SER A 70 2.89 -0.56 -12.40
N ARG A 71 2.12 -1.60 -12.07
CA ARG A 71 0.65 -1.61 -12.24
C ARG A 71 -0.10 -0.76 -11.19
N SER A 72 0.58 0.16 -10.54
CA SER A 72 0.02 0.96 -9.45
C SER A 72 -0.75 2.17 -9.99
N ALA A 73 -2.08 2.04 -10.11
CA ALA A 73 -2.97 3.14 -10.49
C ALA A 73 -2.81 4.42 -9.64
N THR A 74 -2.32 4.28 -8.40
CA THR A 74 -2.28 5.37 -7.40
C THR A 74 -0.91 6.05 -7.27
N GLY A 75 0.10 5.56 -8.01
CA GLY A 75 1.47 6.09 -7.93
C GLY A 75 2.22 5.88 -6.61
N ASP A 76 1.63 5.23 -5.60
CA ASP A 76 2.27 5.05 -4.27
C ASP A 76 3.61 4.31 -4.34
N THR A 77 3.74 3.36 -5.28
CA THR A 77 5.00 2.64 -5.51
C THR A 77 6.10 3.60 -5.96
N VAL A 78 5.80 4.45 -6.96
CA VAL A 78 6.76 5.40 -7.52
C VAL A 78 7.14 6.46 -6.49
N ARG A 79 6.17 6.96 -5.70
CA ARG A 79 6.43 7.88 -4.58
C ARG A 79 7.39 7.28 -3.55
N SER A 80 7.11 6.05 -3.10
CA SER A 80 7.94 5.37 -2.10
C SER A 80 9.38 5.16 -2.59
N TYR A 81 9.56 4.84 -3.87
CA TYR A 81 10.88 4.70 -4.48
C TYR A 81 11.60 6.05 -4.59
N ALA A 82 10.91 7.11 -5.02
CA ALA A 82 11.48 8.45 -5.10
C ALA A 82 11.94 8.96 -3.73
N GLU A 83 11.10 8.80 -2.69
CA GLU A 83 11.46 9.16 -1.31
C GLU A 83 12.66 8.37 -0.78
N ALA A 84 12.74 7.09 -1.11
CA ALA A 84 13.87 6.24 -0.74
C ALA A 84 15.16 6.68 -1.43
N LEU A 85 15.07 6.95 -2.74
CA LEU A 85 16.19 7.33 -3.58
C LEU A 85 16.74 8.72 -3.22
N VAL A 86 15.86 9.72 -3.02
CA VAL A 86 16.25 11.06 -2.56
C VAL A 86 17.04 10.99 -1.25
N THR A 87 16.57 10.19 -0.28
CA THR A 87 17.28 10.03 0.99
C THR A 87 18.64 9.36 0.84
N TRP A 88 18.80 8.45 -0.12
CA TRP A 88 20.08 7.84 -0.44
C TRP A 88 21.04 8.86 -1.10
N LEU A 89 20.55 9.63 -2.08
CA LEU A 89 21.33 10.66 -2.76
C LEU A 89 21.78 11.77 -1.80
N ASP A 90 20.89 12.22 -0.91
CA ASP A 90 21.22 13.20 0.14
C ASP A 90 22.25 12.66 1.12
N PHE A 91 22.17 11.37 1.46
CA PHE A 91 23.17 10.71 2.31
C PHE A 91 24.56 10.73 1.65
N LEU A 92 24.64 10.34 0.37
CA LEU A 92 25.91 10.38 -0.37
C LEU A 92 26.46 11.80 -0.53
N ALA A 93 25.59 12.78 -0.82
CA ALA A 93 25.98 14.18 -0.95
C ALA A 93 26.58 14.73 0.36
N ARG A 94 26.04 14.34 1.53
CA ARG A 94 26.60 14.70 2.84
C ARG A 94 27.97 14.08 3.09
N GLN A 95 28.18 12.87 2.61
CA GLN A 95 29.49 12.21 2.67
C GLN A 95 30.45 12.69 1.57
N ARG A 96 29.99 13.57 0.66
CA ARG A 96 30.73 14.06 -0.51
C ARG A 96 31.25 12.93 -1.39
N LEU A 97 30.46 11.86 -1.52
CA LEU A 97 30.80 10.69 -2.33
C LEU A 97 30.08 10.73 -3.67
N ALA A 98 30.82 10.45 -4.74
CA ALA A 98 30.24 10.27 -6.05
C ALA A 98 29.60 8.88 -6.18
N LEU A 99 28.60 8.76 -7.06
CA LEU A 99 27.85 7.50 -7.27
C LEU A 99 28.73 6.34 -7.74
N ASN A 100 29.82 6.65 -8.45
CA ASN A 100 30.79 5.68 -8.95
C ASN A 100 31.80 5.21 -7.90
N GLU A 101 31.84 5.82 -6.72
CA GLU A 101 32.76 5.46 -5.63
C GLU A 101 32.07 4.61 -4.54
N VAL A 102 30.76 4.38 -4.69
CA VAL A 102 29.96 3.68 -3.68
C VAL A 102 30.35 2.20 -3.60
N THR A 103 30.65 1.74 -2.38
CA THR A 103 30.94 0.34 -2.00
C THR A 103 29.89 -0.23 -1.04
N GLU A 104 30.04 -1.50 -0.63
CA GLU A 104 29.18 -2.13 0.39
C GLU A 104 29.30 -1.45 1.77
N GLU A 105 30.44 -0.82 2.04
CA GLU A 105 30.69 -0.06 3.27
C GLU A 105 29.73 1.12 3.40
N GLN A 106 29.53 1.88 2.30
CA GLN A 106 28.61 3.01 2.32
C GLN A 106 27.15 2.60 2.46
N LEU A 107 26.81 1.40 1.99
CA LEU A 107 25.50 0.82 2.26
C LEU A 107 25.30 0.49 3.75
N ALA A 108 26.35 0.03 4.44
CA ALA A 108 26.32 -0.21 5.89
C ALA A 108 26.24 1.11 6.68
N HIS A 109 26.99 2.14 6.27
CA HIS A 109 26.89 3.49 6.85
C HIS A 109 25.48 4.07 6.67
N PHE A 110 24.87 3.89 5.49
CA PHE A 110 23.52 4.36 5.25
C PHE A 110 22.47 3.64 6.09
N ARG A 111 22.62 2.33 6.29
CA ARG A 111 21.76 1.60 7.23
C ARG A 111 21.85 2.20 8.63
N ASN A 112 23.08 2.42 9.12
CA ASN A 112 23.29 2.98 10.44
C ASN A 112 22.67 4.38 10.51
N TYR A 113 22.91 5.22 9.51
CA TYR A 113 22.28 6.54 9.35
C TYR A 113 20.75 6.50 9.44
N LEU A 114 20.10 5.51 8.83
CA LEU A 114 18.64 5.36 8.88
C LEU A 114 18.11 4.92 10.25
N GLN A 115 18.96 4.30 11.08
CA GLN A 115 18.63 3.78 12.40
C GLN A 115 19.04 4.74 13.53
N THR A 116 20.00 5.62 13.30
CA THR A 116 20.46 6.62 14.26
C THR A 116 19.56 7.84 14.28
N ASP A 117 19.02 8.16 15.45
CA ASP A 117 18.37 9.45 15.72
C ASP A 117 19.43 10.55 15.71
N THR A 118 19.44 11.40 14.68
CA THR A 118 20.42 12.49 14.57
C THR A 118 19.84 13.87 14.91
N ALA A 119 18.57 13.96 15.36
CA ALA A 119 17.93 15.26 15.57
C ALA A 119 16.65 15.23 16.43
N GLY A 120 16.46 14.24 17.31
CA GLY A 120 15.20 14.04 18.03
C GLY A 120 14.06 13.51 17.13
N GLN A 121 14.39 12.88 16.01
CA GLN A 121 13.43 12.19 15.15
C GLN A 121 13.50 10.68 15.40
N LEU A 122 12.34 10.05 15.64
CA LEU A 122 12.25 8.60 15.84
C LEU A 122 13.00 7.84 14.74
N ALA A 123 13.87 6.92 15.16
CA ALA A 123 14.54 5.96 14.29
C ALA A 123 13.53 5.28 13.34
N LYS A 124 13.89 5.15 12.06
CA LYS A 124 12.96 4.57 11.07
C LYS A 124 12.71 3.09 11.38
N SER A 125 11.47 2.65 11.17
CA SER A 125 11.10 1.26 11.35
C SER A 125 11.97 0.32 10.49
N ASN A 126 12.21 -0.91 10.96
CA ASN A 126 13.00 -1.91 10.23
C ASN A 126 12.50 -2.17 8.79
N ASN A 127 11.20 -2.07 8.55
CA ASN A 127 10.64 -2.22 7.20
C ASN A 127 10.96 -1.00 6.32
N THR A 128 10.89 0.21 6.87
CA THR A 128 11.27 1.44 6.16
C THR A 128 12.76 1.43 5.82
N THR A 129 13.62 1.05 6.76
CA THR A 129 15.07 0.95 6.55
C THR A 129 15.41 -0.05 5.46
N ARG A 130 14.80 -1.24 5.49
CA ARG A 130 14.96 -2.23 4.42
C ARG A 130 14.50 -1.75 3.06
N HIS A 131 13.34 -1.11 2.98
CA HIS A 131 12.84 -0.61 1.70
C HIS A 131 13.84 0.39 1.10
N ARG A 132 14.38 1.30 1.92
CA ARG A 132 15.38 2.29 1.48
C ARG A 132 16.69 1.64 1.03
N LEU A 133 17.18 0.64 1.76
CA LEU A 133 18.35 -0.15 1.34
C LEU A 133 18.10 -0.88 0.02
N ALA A 134 16.92 -1.52 -0.12
CA ALA A 134 16.57 -2.24 -1.35
C ALA A 134 16.50 -1.32 -2.57
N VAL A 135 16.00 -0.09 -2.40
CA VAL A 135 15.96 0.92 -3.46
C VAL A 135 17.37 1.37 -3.83
N ALA A 136 18.25 1.65 -2.84
CA ALA A 136 19.64 2.04 -3.10
C ALA A 136 20.40 0.94 -3.88
N CYS A 137 20.31 -0.32 -3.43
CA CYS A 137 20.91 -1.45 -4.14
C CYS A 137 20.32 -1.63 -5.54
N GLY A 138 18.99 -1.54 -5.65
CA GLY A 138 18.28 -1.67 -6.93
C GLY A 138 18.70 -0.61 -7.93
N PHE A 139 18.94 0.62 -7.47
CA PHE A 139 19.42 1.74 -8.27
C PHE A 139 20.85 1.51 -8.76
N CYS A 140 21.82 1.21 -7.88
CA CYS A 140 23.21 0.95 -8.27
C CYS A 140 23.33 -0.24 -9.23
N LYS A 141 22.58 -1.33 -8.99
CA LYS A 141 22.54 -2.48 -9.89
C LYS A 141 21.92 -2.14 -11.25
N TRP A 142 20.83 -1.38 -11.27
CA TRP A 142 20.20 -0.94 -12.50
C TRP A 142 21.14 -0.06 -13.32
N ALA A 143 21.84 0.89 -12.67
CA ALA A 143 22.77 1.77 -13.33
C ALA A 143 23.94 1.01 -13.97
N GLN A 144 24.49 0.02 -13.25
CA GLN A 144 25.53 -0.87 -13.76
C GLN A 144 25.04 -1.67 -14.98
N LEU A 145 23.83 -2.27 -14.91
CA LEU A 145 23.25 -3.05 -16.01
C LEU A 145 22.93 -2.22 -17.26
N ARG A 146 22.57 -0.96 -17.07
CA ARG A 146 22.20 -0.04 -18.15
C ARG A 146 23.38 0.80 -18.64
N GLY A 147 24.58 0.61 -18.08
CA GLY A 147 25.77 1.41 -18.41
C GLY A 147 25.59 2.89 -18.13
N ARG A 148 24.78 3.27 -17.12
CA ARG A 148 24.54 4.68 -16.76
C ARG A 148 25.68 5.24 -15.93
N PHE A 149 26.12 4.46 -14.93
CA PHE A 149 27.35 4.67 -14.20
C PHE A 149 27.81 3.32 -13.66
N GLU A 150 29.12 3.20 -13.49
CA GLU A 150 29.73 2.04 -12.88
C GLU A 150 30.07 2.35 -11.43
N SER A 151 29.76 1.43 -10.53
CA SER A 151 30.08 1.56 -9.10
C SER A 151 30.57 0.22 -8.56
N PRO A 152 31.55 0.20 -7.63
CA PRO A 152 31.97 -1.02 -6.96
C PRO A 152 30.78 -1.81 -6.36
N LEU A 153 29.83 -1.10 -5.75
CA LEU A 153 28.61 -1.70 -5.22
C LEU A 153 27.74 -2.34 -6.33
N GLY A 154 27.56 -1.65 -7.46
CA GLY A 154 26.81 -2.18 -8.60
C GLY A 154 27.44 -3.46 -9.18
N GLN A 155 28.76 -3.46 -9.32
CA GLN A 155 29.56 -4.62 -9.74
C GLN A 155 29.37 -5.81 -8.77
N TYR A 156 29.55 -5.56 -7.47
CA TYR A 156 29.36 -6.58 -6.42
C TYR A 156 27.95 -7.17 -6.45
N LEU A 157 26.91 -6.33 -6.55
CA LEU A 157 25.51 -6.75 -6.62
C LEU A 157 25.18 -7.60 -7.86
N LEU A 158 25.97 -7.49 -8.94
CA LEU A 158 25.85 -8.34 -10.12
C LEU A 158 26.56 -9.67 -9.94
N LEU A 159 27.74 -9.69 -9.31
CA LEU A 159 28.49 -10.92 -9.02
C LEU A 159 27.67 -11.85 -8.12
N ILE A 160 27.16 -11.35 -6.99
CA ILE A 160 26.35 -12.15 -6.06
C ILE A 160 25.03 -12.66 -6.67
N ALA A 161 24.57 -12.03 -7.75
CA ALA A 161 23.36 -12.46 -8.46
C ALA A 161 23.62 -13.58 -9.47
N ARG A 162 24.88 -13.80 -9.89
CA ARG A 162 25.28 -14.85 -10.85
C ARG A 162 25.61 -16.18 -10.19
N ASP A 163 26.10 -16.19 -8.95
CA ASP A 163 26.60 -17.39 -8.24
C ASP A 163 25.52 -18.37 -7.71
N GLY A 164 24.29 -18.33 -8.26
CA GLY A 164 23.28 -19.39 -8.08
C GLY A 164 22.68 -19.59 -6.67
N SER A 165 23.29 -19.06 -5.61
CA SER A 165 22.81 -19.16 -4.21
C SER A 165 21.55 -18.32 -3.92
N GLY A 166 21.14 -17.48 -4.86
CA GLY A 166 19.94 -16.65 -4.76
C GLY A 166 18.96 -16.89 -5.91
N HIS A 167 18.13 -17.92 -5.81
CA HIS A 167 16.89 -18.06 -6.60
C HIS A 167 15.82 -17.03 -6.17
N GLY A 168 16.21 -15.78 -6.05
CA GLY A 168 15.35 -14.64 -5.80
C GLY A 168 15.41 -13.74 -7.01
N ASN A 169 14.32 -13.70 -7.78
CA ASN A 169 14.04 -12.61 -8.69
C ASN A 169 14.25 -11.28 -7.93
N TRP A 170 15.41 -10.64 -8.09
CA TRP A 170 15.65 -9.24 -7.70
C TRP A 170 14.89 -8.31 -8.67
N ARG A 171 13.66 -8.70 -9.04
CA ARG A 171 12.67 -7.92 -9.78
C ARG A 171 11.89 -7.10 -8.76
N GLY A 172 12.55 -6.07 -8.20
CA GLY A 172 11.88 -5.01 -7.42
C GLY A 172 11.15 -5.41 -6.13
N ARG A 173 11.23 -6.67 -5.67
CA ARG A 173 10.55 -7.13 -4.45
C ARG A 173 11.26 -8.30 -3.76
N GLY A 174 12.59 -8.39 -3.94
CA GLY A 174 13.43 -9.47 -3.43
C GLY A 174 14.03 -9.17 -2.05
N ASP A 175 14.08 -10.20 -1.21
CA ASP A 175 14.60 -10.20 0.15
C ASP A 175 16.14 -10.01 0.15
N LEU A 176 16.62 -8.90 0.73
CA LEU A 176 18.04 -8.55 0.90
C LEU A 176 18.88 -9.65 1.59
N ARG A 177 18.24 -10.66 2.17
CA ARG A 177 18.89 -11.76 2.89
C ARG A 177 19.26 -12.97 2.03
N LYS A 178 18.53 -13.22 0.93
CA LYS A 178 18.75 -14.42 0.10
C LYS A 178 20.00 -14.36 -0.80
N GLY A 179 20.82 -13.30 -0.68
CA GLY A 179 22.08 -13.13 -1.42
C GLY A 179 23.28 -12.81 -0.52
N GLY A 180 23.30 -13.27 0.73
CA GLY A 180 24.47 -13.11 1.61
C GLY A 180 24.68 -11.70 2.21
N MET A 181 23.87 -10.69 1.82
CA MET A 181 23.92 -9.36 2.43
C MET A 181 23.28 -9.37 3.84
N SER A 182 24.09 -9.69 4.85
CA SER A 182 23.79 -9.57 6.29
C SER A 182 23.52 -8.12 6.76
N ILE A 183 23.54 -7.16 5.83
CA ILE A 183 23.40 -5.73 6.12
C ILE A 183 21.96 -5.39 6.50
N ALA A 184 20.93 -6.06 5.96
CA ALA A 184 19.55 -5.73 6.30
C ALA A 184 19.18 -6.12 7.76
N PRO A 185 18.55 -5.22 8.56
CA PRO A 185 18.16 -5.50 9.96
C PRO A 185 17.27 -6.76 10.03
N ARG A 186 17.20 -7.46 11.17
CA ARG A 186 16.34 -8.65 11.32
C ARG A 186 14.85 -8.32 11.16
N LYS A 187 14.08 -9.25 10.57
CA LYS A 187 12.62 -9.13 10.52
C LYS A 187 12.20 -9.90 11.73
N GLU A 188 12.06 -9.21 12.85
CA GLU A 188 11.31 -9.79 13.94
C GLU A 188 9.90 -9.98 13.40
N GLY A 189 9.48 -11.24 13.28
CA GLY A 189 8.10 -11.58 13.02
C GLY A 189 7.30 -11.14 14.23
N ARG A 190 6.79 -9.91 14.22
CA ARG A 190 5.81 -9.49 15.21
C ARG A 190 4.52 -10.22 14.90
N LEU A 191 3.96 -10.90 15.89
CA LEU A 191 2.63 -11.49 15.79
C LEU A 191 1.65 -10.38 15.41
N PRO A 192 0.63 -10.68 14.58
CA PRO A 192 -0.41 -9.71 14.26
C PRO A 192 -1.05 -9.18 15.54
N ARG A 193 -1.12 -7.86 15.68
CA ARG A 193 -1.87 -7.23 16.77
C ARG A 193 -3.37 -7.33 16.45
N VAL A 194 -4.12 -7.86 17.39
CA VAL A 194 -5.59 -7.97 17.35
C VAL A 194 -6.16 -6.96 18.35
N LEU A 195 -7.24 -6.27 17.97
CA LEU A 195 -7.97 -5.40 18.88
C LEU A 195 -8.96 -6.26 19.67
N ASN A 196 -9.04 -6.02 20.99
CA ASN A 196 -10.08 -6.64 21.81
C ASN A 196 -11.42 -5.86 21.69
N GLN A 197 -12.49 -6.42 22.24
CA GLN A 197 -13.84 -5.85 22.13
C GLN A 197 -13.94 -4.44 22.74
N GLU A 198 -13.29 -4.20 23.88
CA GLU A 198 -13.27 -2.89 24.55
C GLU A 198 -12.55 -1.83 23.70
N GLU A 199 -11.39 -2.16 23.13
CA GLU A 199 -10.65 -1.28 22.21
C GLU A 199 -11.50 -0.94 21.00
N ILE A 200 -12.24 -1.91 20.44
CA ILE A 200 -13.15 -1.67 19.31
C ILE A 200 -14.26 -0.72 19.75
N ALA A 201 -15.01 -1.03 20.81
CA ALA A 201 -16.11 -0.20 21.29
C ALA A 201 -15.67 1.25 21.58
N HIS A 202 -14.57 1.43 22.31
CA HIS A 202 -14.02 2.76 22.60
C HIS A 202 -13.55 3.50 21.34
N LEU A 203 -12.95 2.78 20.39
CA LEU A 203 -12.51 3.39 19.13
C LEU A 203 -13.69 3.90 18.31
N PHE A 204 -14.78 3.14 18.24
CA PHE A 204 -15.99 3.53 17.51
C PHE A 204 -16.72 4.69 18.20
N MET A 205 -16.84 4.68 19.53
CA MET A 205 -17.43 5.81 20.28
C MET A 205 -16.70 7.14 20.05
N LEU A 206 -15.37 7.11 19.86
CA LEU A 206 -14.57 8.32 19.63
C LEU A 206 -14.47 8.73 18.16
N SER A 207 -14.95 7.88 17.25
CA SER A 207 -14.80 8.09 15.81
C SER A 207 -15.91 8.99 15.26
N PRO A 208 -15.59 10.01 14.44
CA PRO A 208 -16.63 10.78 13.78
C PRO A 208 -17.48 9.89 12.85
N PRO A 209 -18.78 10.17 12.64
CA PRO A 209 -19.72 9.25 11.96
C PRO A 209 -19.21 8.69 10.63
N LEU A 210 -18.76 9.56 9.72
CA LEU A 210 -18.15 9.17 8.44
C LEU A 210 -17.01 8.15 8.61
N TYR A 211 -16.11 8.40 9.56
CA TYR A 211 -14.95 7.55 9.76
C TYR A 211 -15.29 6.28 10.53
N ALA A 212 -16.29 6.31 11.41
CA ALA A 212 -16.83 5.13 12.09
C ALA A 212 -17.36 4.14 11.05
N LEU A 213 -18.15 4.59 10.07
CA LEU A 213 -18.62 3.73 8.99
C LEU A 213 -17.46 3.16 8.15
N ILE A 214 -16.46 3.98 7.80
CA ILE A 214 -15.24 3.49 7.11
C ILE A 214 -14.51 2.42 7.93
N PHE A 215 -14.40 2.60 9.25
CA PHE A 215 -13.76 1.62 10.14
C PHE A 215 -14.59 0.34 10.24
N ARG A 216 -15.92 0.46 10.24
CA ARG A 216 -16.86 -0.67 10.22
C ARG A 216 -16.66 -1.52 8.96
N TRP A 217 -16.56 -0.87 7.80
CA TRP A 217 -16.18 -1.56 6.56
C TRP A 217 -14.85 -2.30 6.69
N CYS A 218 -13.81 -1.67 7.26
CA CYS A 218 -12.51 -2.32 7.42
C CYS A 218 -12.55 -3.56 8.33
N ILE A 219 -13.28 -3.53 9.45
CA ILE A 219 -13.32 -4.63 10.42
C ILE A 219 -14.34 -5.72 10.05
N ALA A 220 -15.44 -5.38 9.38
CA ALA A 220 -16.49 -6.34 9.00
C ALA A 220 -16.23 -7.07 7.68
N THR A 221 -15.40 -6.51 6.78
CA THR A 221 -15.11 -7.12 5.47
C THR A 221 -13.63 -7.48 5.28
N GLY A 222 -12.77 -7.03 6.19
CA GLY A 222 -11.33 -7.14 6.05
C GLY A 222 -10.75 -6.34 4.88
N MET A 223 -11.52 -5.49 4.20
CA MET A 223 -11.07 -4.71 3.05
C MET A 223 -9.88 -3.79 3.40
N ARG A 224 -8.98 -3.59 2.44
CA ARG A 224 -7.86 -2.65 2.63
C ARG A 224 -8.37 -1.22 2.57
N ARG A 225 -7.69 -0.32 3.30
CA ARG A 225 -7.93 1.13 3.29
C ARG A 225 -8.20 1.71 1.89
N PHE A 226 -7.40 1.32 0.89
CA PHE A 226 -7.60 1.81 -0.47
C PHE A 226 -8.91 1.33 -1.09
N GLU A 227 -9.26 0.06 -0.88
CA GLU A 227 -10.47 -0.56 -1.41
C GLU A 227 -11.69 0.16 -0.82
N VAL A 228 -11.74 0.32 0.51
CA VAL A 228 -12.85 1.03 1.19
C VAL A 228 -12.96 2.49 0.74
N CYS A 229 -11.85 3.23 0.65
CA CYS A 229 -11.87 4.63 0.19
C CYS A 229 -12.26 4.80 -1.28
N SER A 230 -12.26 3.71 -2.08
CA SER A 230 -12.56 3.76 -3.50
C SER A 230 -13.90 3.09 -3.84
N LEU A 231 -14.68 2.67 -2.83
CA LEU A 231 -16.01 2.12 -3.02
C LEU A 231 -16.93 3.13 -3.69
N LYS A 232 -17.69 2.64 -4.66
CA LYS A 232 -18.66 3.42 -5.41
C LYS A 232 -20.09 3.06 -5.05
N VAL A 233 -20.99 4.00 -5.26
CA VAL A 233 -22.43 3.78 -5.12
C VAL A 233 -22.88 2.71 -6.12
N SER A 234 -22.31 2.71 -7.33
CA SER A 234 -22.54 1.65 -8.33
C SER A 234 -22.10 0.26 -7.90
N ASP A 235 -21.19 0.14 -6.92
CA ASP A 235 -20.72 -1.17 -6.42
C ASP A 235 -21.71 -1.79 -5.42
N LEU A 236 -22.66 -0.99 -4.90
CA LEU A 236 -23.63 -1.45 -3.92
C LEU A 236 -24.84 -2.11 -4.59
N PRO A 237 -25.39 -3.19 -4.02
CA PRO A 237 -26.67 -3.73 -4.43
C PRO A 237 -27.80 -2.70 -4.25
N SER A 238 -28.85 -2.83 -5.05
CA SER A 238 -30.04 -1.97 -4.89
C SER A 238 -30.68 -2.19 -3.52
N PRO A 239 -31.34 -1.18 -2.92
CA PRO A 239 -32.06 -1.33 -1.66
C PRO A 239 -32.99 -2.55 -1.64
N ASP A 240 -33.77 -2.74 -2.72
CA ASP A 240 -34.66 -3.90 -2.88
C ASP A 240 -33.91 -5.25 -2.85
N ALA A 241 -32.67 -5.30 -3.35
CA ALA A 241 -31.86 -6.51 -3.31
C ALA A 241 -31.31 -6.78 -1.90
N ILE A 242 -31.03 -5.73 -1.12
CA ILE A 242 -30.62 -5.85 0.29
C ILE A 242 -31.84 -6.31 1.12
N ASP A 243 -33.01 -5.70 0.93
CA ASP A 243 -34.25 -6.02 1.66
C ASP A 243 -34.71 -7.49 1.46
N ARG A 244 -34.41 -8.08 0.29
CA ARG A 244 -34.69 -9.49 0.00
C ARG A 244 -33.86 -10.46 0.83
N VAL A 245 -32.73 -10.00 1.39
CA VAL A 245 -31.83 -10.80 2.22
C VAL A 245 -32.17 -10.50 3.68
N GLN A 246 -33.05 -11.30 4.28
CA GLN A 246 -33.38 -11.21 5.71
C GLN A 246 -32.21 -11.70 6.57
N GLY A 247 -31.24 -10.82 6.80
CA GLY A 247 -29.99 -11.16 7.49
C GLY A 247 -29.01 -11.95 6.62
N GLY A 248 -27.73 -11.92 6.97
CA GLY A 248 -26.68 -12.62 6.23
C GLY A 248 -25.79 -11.72 5.38
N LEU A 249 -25.17 -12.32 4.36
CA LEU A 249 -24.09 -11.72 3.57
C LEU A 249 -24.50 -11.53 2.11
N LEU A 250 -24.13 -10.38 1.55
CA LEU A 250 -24.20 -10.13 0.11
C LEU A 250 -22.81 -9.99 -0.47
N SER A 251 -22.67 -10.44 -1.71
CA SER A 251 -21.46 -10.32 -2.50
C SER A 251 -21.45 -9.00 -3.27
N ILE A 252 -20.39 -8.20 -3.12
CA ILE A 252 -20.14 -7.02 -3.96
C ILE A 252 -18.82 -7.19 -4.72
N ASN A 253 -18.72 -6.63 -5.92
CA ASN A 253 -17.49 -6.64 -6.70
C ASN A 253 -16.75 -5.32 -6.51
N VAL A 254 -15.47 -5.39 -6.10
CA VAL A 254 -14.65 -4.22 -5.82
C VAL A 254 -13.35 -4.28 -6.62
N LEU A 255 -12.95 -3.14 -7.19
CA LEU A 255 -11.69 -3.00 -7.90
C LEU A 255 -10.49 -2.96 -6.94
N ARG A 256 -9.52 -3.87 -7.14
CA ARG A 256 -8.22 -3.87 -6.47
C ARG A 256 -7.13 -3.20 -7.30
N LYS A 257 -6.06 -2.79 -6.58
CA LYS A 257 -4.81 -2.28 -7.17
C LYS A 257 -4.30 -3.27 -8.23
N GLY A 258 -4.08 -2.76 -9.45
CA GLY A 258 -3.68 -3.56 -10.61
C GLY A 258 -4.85 -4.05 -11.48
N SER A 259 -6.02 -3.40 -11.38
CA SER A 259 -7.22 -3.63 -12.20
C SER A 259 -7.75 -5.07 -12.12
N ARG A 260 -7.69 -5.66 -10.94
CA ARG A 260 -8.31 -6.97 -10.67
C ARG A 260 -9.59 -6.76 -9.89
N GLU A 261 -10.70 -7.25 -10.40
CA GLU A 261 -11.95 -7.30 -9.65
C GLU A 261 -11.87 -8.39 -8.58
N GLN A 262 -12.56 -8.16 -7.47
CA GLN A 262 -12.69 -9.12 -6.40
C GLN A 262 -14.09 -9.05 -5.80
N THR A 263 -14.70 -10.21 -5.63
CA THR A 263 -15.92 -10.35 -4.83
C THR A 263 -15.60 -10.32 -3.34
N VAL A 264 -16.31 -9.46 -2.60
CA VAL A 264 -16.22 -9.28 -1.15
C VAL A 264 -17.58 -9.62 -0.54
N GLN A 265 -17.60 -10.42 0.52
CA GLN A 265 -18.81 -10.69 1.29
C GLN A 265 -19.02 -9.58 2.33
N VAL A 266 -20.23 -9.03 2.38
CA VAL A 266 -20.59 -7.88 3.20
C VAL A 266 -21.87 -8.17 3.98
N PRO A 267 -21.91 -7.91 5.30
CA PRO A 267 -23.15 -8.00 6.07
C PRO A 267 -24.25 -7.10 5.51
N ALA A 268 -25.47 -7.63 5.38
CA ALA A 268 -26.64 -6.88 4.93
C ALA A 268 -26.87 -5.62 5.79
N ALA A 269 -26.67 -5.72 7.11
CA ALA A 269 -26.79 -4.59 8.03
C ALA A 269 -25.83 -3.43 7.68
N LEU A 270 -24.57 -3.74 7.32
CA LEU A 270 -23.60 -2.73 6.90
C LEU A 270 -23.99 -2.09 5.56
N LEU A 271 -24.60 -2.86 4.65
CA LEU A 271 -25.11 -2.34 3.38
C LEU A 271 -26.30 -1.40 3.61
N HIS A 272 -27.24 -1.76 4.49
CA HIS A 272 -28.34 -0.88 4.88
C HIS A 272 -27.84 0.43 5.50
N GLU A 273 -26.91 0.34 6.44
CA GLU A 273 -26.32 1.53 7.06
C GLU A 273 -25.63 2.41 6.01
N THR A 274 -24.88 1.79 5.09
CA THR A 274 -24.20 2.53 4.01
C THR A 274 -25.20 3.18 3.06
N ALA A 275 -26.28 2.48 2.69
CA ALA A 275 -27.35 3.02 1.87
C ALA A 275 -28.07 4.19 2.55
N TRP A 276 -28.30 4.10 3.87
CA TRP A 276 -28.85 5.19 4.68
C TRP A 276 -27.90 6.40 4.64
N TYR A 277 -26.64 6.20 5.00
CA TYR A 277 -25.60 7.24 4.97
C TYR A 277 -25.54 7.96 3.61
N VAL A 278 -25.56 7.20 2.49
CA VAL A 278 -25.54 7.77 1.13
C VAL A 278 -26.75 8.68 0.86
N ARG A 279 -27.91 8.37 1.45
CA ARG A 279 -29.16 9.12 1.24
C ARG A 279 -29.33 10.31 2.18
N THR A 280 -28.76 10.28 3.38
CA THR A 280 -29.11 11.23 4.46
C THR A 280 -27.94 12.08 4.95
N GLU A 281 -26.73 11.53 5.00
CA GLU A 281 -25.58 12.15 5.68
C GLU A 281 -24.41 12.46 4.74
N ARG A 282 -24.35 11.79 3.60
CA ARG A 282 -23.26 11.95 2.63
C ARG A 282 -23.24 13.36 2.07
N GLU A 283 -22.06 13.99 2.16
CA GLU A 283 -21.78 15.29 1.56
C GLU A 283 -22.05 15.31 0.05
N LEU A 284 -22.46 16.46 -0.48
CA LEU A 284 -22.66 16.61 -1.92
C LEU A 284 -21.31 16.56 -2.65
N PRO A 285 -21.23 15.87 -3.80
CA PRO A 285 -20.01 15.83 -4.58
C PRO A 285 -19.68 17.22 -5.13
N SER A 286 -18.40 17.59 -5.06
CA SER A 286 -17.92 18.87 -5.60
C SER A 286 -17.86 18.92 -7.13
N ASN A 287 -17.95 17.76 -7.79
CA ASN A 287 -18.10 17.61 -9.24
C ASN A 287 -18.67 16.22 -9.58
N ASP A 288 -19.13 16.05 -10.82
CA ASP A 288 -19.74 14.79 -11.29
C ASP A 288 -18.78 13.60 -11.24
N LEU A 289 -17.47 13.83 -11.38
CA LEU A 289 -16.44 12.78 -11.29
C LEU A 289 -16.38 12.14 -9.90
N TYR A 290 -16.85 12.83 -8.86
CA TYR A 290 -16.88 12.33 -7.49
C TYR A 290 -18.27 11.83 -7.06
N ALA A 291 -19.29 12.03 -7.89
CA ALA A 291 -20.68 11.69 -7.57
C ALA A 291 -20.88 10.20 -7.26
N ASP A 292 -20.06 9.35 -7.86
CA ASP A 292 -20.15 7.91 -7.70
C ASP A 292 -19.39 7.38 -6.46
N PHE A 293 -18.53 8.16 -5.78
CA PHE A 293 -17.80 7.66 -4.60
C PHE A 293 -18.65 7.69 -3.32
N ILE A 294 -18.73 6.58 -2.58
CA ILE A 294 -19.52 6.53 -1.32
C ILE A 294 -19.00 7.55 -0.30
N PHE A 295 -17.70 7.50 0.02
CA PHE A 295 -17.11 8.31 1.08
C PHE A 295 -16.54 9.62 0.55
N LEU A 296 -17.22 10.72 0.86
CA LEU A 296 -16.80 12.08 0.56
C LEU A 296 -16.40 12.82 1.83
N ASN A 297 -15.44 13.74 1.72
CA ASN A 297 -15.08 14.66 2.79
C ASN A 297 -15.97 15.92 2.75
N SER A 298 -15.84 16.79 3.76
CA SER A 298 -16.60 18.05 3.88
C SER A 298 -16.43 19.06 2.73
N ARG A 299 -15.54 18.79 1.78
CA ARG A 299 -15.38 19.58 0.55
C ARG A 299 -15.93 18.85 -0.69
N GLY A 300 -16.74 17.81 -0.50
CA GLY A 300 -17.33 17.03 -1.59
C GLY A 300 -16.32 16.26 -2.43
N ARG A 301 -15.14 15.93 -1.89
CA ARG A 301 -14.10 15.14 -2.59
C ARG A 301 -13.95 13.77 -1.94
N PRO A 302 -13.52 12.72 -2.67
CA PRO A 302 -13.28 11.40 -2.09
C PRO A 302 -12.36 11.48 -0.88
N VAL A 303 -12.67 10.71 0.17
CA VAL A 303 -11.88 10.71 1.40
C VAL A 303 -10.46 10.25 1.10
N ASN A 304 -9.48 11.03 1.55
CA ASN A 304 -8.08 10.69 1.38
C ASN A 304 -7.67 9.56 2.35
N ARG A 305 -7.03 8.52 1.83
CA ARG A 305 -6.43 7.41 2.60
C ARG A 305 -5.58 7.89 3.78
N ALA A 306 -4.76 8.93 3.58
CA ALA A 306 -3.93 9.49 4.64
C ALA A 306 -4.78 10.09 5.76
N SER A 307 -5.91 10.73 5.40
CA SER A 307 -6.88 11.27 6.37
C SER A 307 -7.52 10.15 7.19
N VAL A 308 -7.98 9.07 6.56
CA VAL A 308 -8.55 7.90 7.28
C VAL A 308 -7.58 7.35 8.32
N SER A 309 -6.32 7.13 7.92
CA SER A 309 -5.30 6.63 8.87
C SER A 309 -4.95 7.64 9.95
N LYS A 310 -4.96 8.94 9.65
CA LYS A 310 -4.73 10.00 10.63
C LYS A 310 -5.85 10.06 11.66
N VAL A 311 -7.11 10.00 11.23
CA VAL A 311 -8.28 10.00 12.12
C VAL A 311 -8.28 8.74 12.99
N PHE A 312 -8.04 7.57 12.39
CA PHE A 312 -7.92 6.33 13.16
C PHE A 312 -6.84 6.43 14.23
N ARG A 313 -5.65 6.93 13.87
CA ARG A 313 -4.56 7.11 14.84
C ARG A 313 -4.92 8.10 15.95
N LYS A 314 -5.67 9.16 15.63
CA LYS A 314 -6.18 10.12 16.62
C LYS A 314 -7.13 9.44 17.62
N CYS A 315 -8.05 8.59 17.16
CA CYS A 315 -8.93 7.82 18.03
C CYS A 315 -8.13 6.82 18.89
N ALA A 316 -7.24 6.04 18.27
CA ALA A 316 -6.40 5.08 18.97
C ALA A 316 -5.51 5.72 20.04
N ASN A 317 -4.93 6.89 19.77
CA ASN A 317 -4.15 7.65 20.76
C ASN A 317 -4.98 8.03 22.00
N ARG A 318 -6.26 8.38 21.82
CA ARG A 318 -7.15 8.78 22.94
C ARG A 318 -7.46 7.64 23.90
N ILE A 319 -7.38 6.40 23.42
CA ILE A 319 -7.55 5.19 24.23
C ILE A 319 -6.19 4.58 24.62
N ASN A 320 -5.09 5.34 24.49
CA ASN A 320 -3.73 4.89 24.76
C ASN A 320 -3.32 3.61 23.99
N SER A 321 -3.93 3.39 22.83
CA SER A 321 -3.68 2.24 21.97
C SER A 321 -2.66 2.59 20.89
N ASP A 322 -1.71 1.70 20.60
CA ASP A 322 -0.78 1.79 19.47
C ASP A 322 -1.40 1.27 18.15
N ALA A 323 -2.71 1.03 18.14
CA ALA A 323 -3.41 0.52 16.98
C ALA A 323 -3.27 1.41 15.73
N THR A 324 -3.20 0.76 14.56
CA THR A 324 -3.29 1.38 13.25
C THR A 324 -4.47 0.80 12.50
N LEU A 325 -4.94 1.49 11.46
CA LEU A 325 -6.09 1.03 10.67
C LEU A 325 -5.88 -0.38 10.09
N HIS A 326 -4.63 -0.80 9.85
CA HIS A 326 -4.33 -2.14 9.36
C HIS A 326 -4.64 -3.23 10.39
N HIS A 327 -4.60 -2.90 11.69
CA HIS A 327 -4.94 -3.84 12.75
C HIS A 327 -6.43 -4.19 12.78
N LEU A 328 -7.33 -3.37 12.20
CA LEU A 328 -8.74 -3.79 11.99
C LEU A 328 -8.82 -5.01 11.07
N ARG A 329 -8.05 -5.01 9.97
CA ARG A 329 -7.98 -6.17 9.06
C ARG A 329 -7.33 -7.38 9.73
N HIS A 330 -6.31 -7.19 10.56
CA HIS A 330 -5.75 -8.28 11.34
C HIS A 330 -6.77 -8.87 12.32
N THR A 331 -7.53 -8.00 12.98
CA THR A 331 -8.60 -8.39 13.90
C THR A 331 -9.66 -9.21 13.18
N PHE A 332 -10.14 -8.75 12.02
CA PHE A 332 -11.02 -9.54 11.15
C PHE A 332 -10.41 -10.91 10.84
N SER A 333 -9.15 -10.93 10.40
CA SER A 333 -8.52 -12.17 9.93
C SER A 333 -8.36 -13.20 11.04
N VAL A 334 -7.91 -12.77 12.22
CA VAL A 334 -7.71 -13.66 13.37
C VAL A 334 -9.05 -14.10 13.95
N HIS A 335 -10.04 -13.21 14.05
CA HIS A 335 -11.35 -13.56 14.60
C HIS A 335 -12.10 -14.55 13.70
N VAL A 336 -12.16 -14.29 12.39
CA VAL A 336 -12.79 -15.19 11.42
C VAL A 336 -12.09 -16.55 11.40
N LEU A 337 -10.75 -16.58 11.43
CA LEU A 337 -10.00 -17.82 11.48
C LEU A 337 -10.29 -18.62 12.75
N SER A 338 -10.24 -17.96 13.91
CA SER A 338 -10.49 -18.61 15.21
C SER A 338 -11.88 -19.22 15.30
N LEU A 339 -12.88 -18.56 14.70
CA LEU A 339 -14.24 -19.05 14.71
C LEU A 339 -14.42 -20.22 13.74
N LEU A 340 -13.81 -20.15 12.55
CA LEU A 340 -13.79 -21.26 11.59
C LEU A 340 -13.09 -22.50 12.18
N ASP A 341 -11.95 -22.31 12.85
CA ASP A 341 -11.21 -23.40 13.50
C ASP A 341 -12.02 -24.03 14.65
N SER A 342 -12.80 -23.25 15.40
CA SER A 342 -13.68 -23.78 16.45
C SER A 342 -14.80 -24.67 15.92
N LEU A 343 -15.12 -24.57 14.63
CA LEU A 343 -16.18 -25.33 13.95
C LEU A 343 -15.65 -26.54 13.17
N GLU A 344 -14.33 -26.73 13.08
CA GLU A 344 -13.72 -27.94 12.50
C GLU A 344 -14.13 -29.23 13.21
N SER A 345 -14.65 -29.12 14.45
CA SER A 345 -15.17 -30.26 15.21
C SER A 345 -16.37 -30.95 14.53
N ASP A 346 -17.08 -30.26 13.62
CA ASP A 346 -18.32 -30.75 12.99
C ASP A 346 -18.18 -31.01 11.48
N ARG A 347 -17.23 -30.37 10.78
CA ARG A 347 -16.87 -30.64 9.37
C ARG A 347 -15.40 -30.28 9.10
N PRO A 348 -14.64 -31.06 8.30
CA PRO A 348 -13.28 -30.68 7.90
C PRO A 348 -13.30 -29.48 6.94
N ILE A 349 -13.09 -28.28 7.49
CA ILE A 349 -13.07 -27.01 6.76
C ILE A 349 -11.62 -26.55 6.68
N ASN A 350 -11.10 -26.19 5.50
CA ASN A 350 -9.81 -25.50 5.43
C ASN A 350 -10.00 -24.01 5.76
N SER A 351 -9.97 -23.66 7.05
CA SER A 351 -10.24 -22.32 7.55
C SER A 351 -9.33 -21.24 6.94
N LEU A 352 -8.06 -21.57 6.71
CA LEU A 352 -7.10 -20.67 6.06
C LEU A 352 -7.51 -20.36 4.61
N LYS A 353 -8.05 -21.34 3.88
CA LYS A 353 -8.51 -21.15 2.51
C LYS A 353 -9.76 -20.31 2.45
N VAL A 354 -10.74 -20.57 3.33
CA VAL A 354 -11.97 -19.77 3.46
C VAL A 354 -11.61 -18.31 3.77
N LEU A 355 -10.70 -18.09 4.72
CA LEU A 355 -10.22 -16.75 5.05
C LEU A 355 -9.53 -16.08 3.83
N GLN A 356 -8.74 -16.82 3.04
CA GLN A 356 -8.13 -16.27 1.82
C GLN A 356 -9.16 -15.82 0.78
N VAL A 357 -10.29 -16.53 0.68
CA VAL A 357 -11.41 -16.17 -0.18
C VAL A 357 -12.10 -14.92 0.32
N LEU A 358 -12.44 -14.85 1.61
CA LEU A 358 -13.06 -13.67 2.23
C LEU A 358 -12.16 -12.42 2.09
N LEU A 359 -10.84 -12.59 2.18
CA LEU A 359 -9.85 -11.53 1.96
C LEU A 359 -9.51 -11.30 0.47
N GLY A 360 -10.05 -12.15 -0.42
CA GLY A 360 -9.80 -12.34 -1.85
C GLY A 360 -8.38 -12.14 -2.32
N HIS A 361 -7.51 -13.04 -1.87
CA HIS A 361 -6.14 -13.10 -2.33
C HIS A 361 -6.08 -13.54 -3.81
N ALA A 362 -5.54 -12.67 -4.66
CA ALA A 362 -5.53 -12.76 -6.13
C ALA A 362 -4.58 -13.81 -6.74
N ASN A 363 -4.29 -14.92 -6.04
CA ASN A 363 -3.55 -16.02 -6.61
C ASN A 363 -4.15 -17.34 -6.18
N VAL A 364 -5.26 -17.71 -6.82
CA VAL A 364 -5.82 -19.05 -6.67
C VAL A 364 -6.48 -19.43 -8.01
N GLN A 365 -5.71 -20.05 -8.91
CA GLN A 365 -6.25 -20.77 -10.08
C GLN A 365 -7.12 -21.99 -9.68
N SER A 366 -7.43 -22.15 -8.39
CA SER A 366 -8.12 -23.30 -7.80
C SER A 366 -9.23 -22.94 -6.80
N THR A 367 -9.75 -21.70 -6.80
CA THR A 367 -10.77 -21.26 -5.83
C THR A 367 -12.18 -21.64 -6.24
N GLU A 368 -12.50 -21.62 -7.54
CA GLU A 368 -13.85 -21.93 -8.04
C GLU A 368 -14.27 -23.38 -7.71
N ILE A 369 -13.35 -24.33 -7.84
CA ILE A 369 -13.59 -25.76 -7.57
C ILE A 369 -13.90 -26.01 -6.09
N TYR A 370 -13.40 -25.17 -5.18
CA TYR A 370 -13.64 -25.30 -3.73
C TYR A 370 -14.71 -24.36 -3.18
N LEU A 371 -15.01 -23.24 -3.86
CA LEU A 371 -16.16 -22.38 -3.58
C LEU A 371 -17.49 -23.13 -3.71
N GLN A 372 -17.57 -24.12 -4.60
CA GLN A 372 -18.72 -25.03 -4.68
C GLN A 372 -18.76 -26.07 -3.53
N ALA A 373 -17.62 -26.34 -2.89
CA ALA A 373 -17.51 -27.34 -1.82
C ALA A 373 -17.60 -26.73 -0.41
N MET A 374 -17.44 -25.42 -0.26
CA MET A 374 -17.49 -24.71 1.01
C MET A 374 -18.46 -23.53 0.91
N GLU A 375 -19.64 -23.67 1.50
CA GLU A 375 -20.62 -22.59 1.63
C GLU A 375 -19.96 -21.42 2.39
N VAL A 376 -19.48 -20.40 1.66
CA VAL A 376 -19.00 -19.12 2.20
C VAL A 376 -20.13 -18.37 2.94
N THR A 377 -21.37 -18.84 2.77
CA THR A 377 -22.60 -18.48 3.50
C THR A 377 -22.88 -19.37 4.73
N SER A 378 -21.95 -20.23 5.16
CA SER A 378 -22.14 -21.04 6.36
C SER A 378 -22.46 -20.15 7.58
N ASP A 379 -23.33 -20.65 8.46
CA ASP A 379 -23.72 -19.98 9.71
C ASP A 379 -22.53 -19.49 10.54
N ALA A 380 -21.41 -20.21 10.44
CA ALA A 380 -20.10 -19.84 10.96
C ALA A 380 -19.67 -18.43 10.56
N VAL A 381 -19.59 -18.19 9.25
CA VAL A 381 -19.10 -16.95 8.67
C VAL A 381 -20.10 -15.84 8.99
N ILE A 382 -21.40 -16.12 8.90
CA ILE A 382 -22.44 -15.15 9.27
C ILE A 382 -22.28 -14.73 10.74
N LYS A 383 -22.18 -15.69 11.67
CA LYS A 383 -21.97 -15.39 13.11
C LYS A 383 -20.69 -14.61 13.39
N ALA A 384 -19.58 -14.92 12.71
CA ALA A 384 -18.33 -14.17 12.87
C ALA A 384 -18.46 -12.72 12.43
N LEU A 385 -19.14 -12.50 11.29
CA LEU A 385 -19.32 -11.16 10.73
C LEU A 385 -20.36 -10.37 11.50
N ASP A 386 -21.43 -11.00 11.97
CA ASP A 386 -22.43 -10.40 12.86
C ASP A 386 -21.82 -10.02 14.20
N PHE A 387 -20.95 -10.85 14.79
CA PHE A 387 -20.24 -10.50 16.01
C PHE A 387 -19.34 -9.28 15.80
N LEU A 388 -18.54 -9.27 14.73
CA LEU A 388 -17.66 -8.14 14.42
C LEU A 388 -18.45 -6.87 14.09
N TYR A 389 -19.60 -6.99 13.44
CA TYR A 389 -20.48 -5.86 13.17
C TYR A 389 -21.16 -5.37 14.47
N GLY A 390 -21.73 -6.26 15.26
CA GLY A 390 -22.38 -5.94 16.54
C GLY A 390 -21.42 -5.32 17.56
N ALA A 391 -20.15 -5.75 17.60
CA ALA A 391 -19.13 -5.15 18.45
C ALA A 391 -18.77 -3.70 18.09
N THR A 392 -19.29 -3.18 16.97
CA THR A 392 -19.07 -1.81 16.51
C THR A 392 -20.29 -0.90 16.66
N LEU A 393 -21.44 -1.46 17.01
CA LEU A 393 -22.65 -0.72 17.41
C LEU A 393 -22.51 -0.27 18.86
#